data_AF-A0A392M7Q3-F1
#
_entry.id   AF-A0A392M7Q3-F1
#
_cell.length_a   1.000
_cell.length_b   1.000
_cell.length_c   1.000
_cell.angle_alpha   90.00
_cell.angle_beta   90.00
_cell.angle_gamma   90.00
#
_symmetry.space_group_name_H-M   'P 1'
#
loop_
_entity.id
_entity.type
_entity.pdbx_description
1 polymer ?
#
loop_
_entity_poly.entity_id
_entity_poly.type
_entity_poly.pdbx_seq_one_letter_code
_entity_poly.pdbx_strand_id
1 'polypeptide(L)'
;MLEVKLESQRGCYEGYVKGPRAYMATDDLVLTPWSPISAFHLINHLEIPLNDLKEKLVTIGVKECLSILKASLISTSALTNGLCQLLTEVKEEASKKPKLTRRI
;
A
#
# COMPACT_ATOMS: atom_id res chain seq x y z
N MET A 1 -2.27 5.27 4.04
CA MET A 1 -3.57 5.26 3.32
C MET A 1 -3.34 4.76 1.91
N LEU A 2 -4.21 3.90 1.39
CA LEU A 2 -4.15 3.42 0.00
C LEU A 2 -5.46 3.69 -0.72
N GLU A 3 -5.36 4.14 -1.97
CA GLU A 3 -6.49 4.14 -2.90
C GLU A 3 -6.67 2.73 -3.48
N VAL A 4 -7.85 2.15 -3.28
CA VAL A 4 -8.26 0.85 -3.81
C VAL A 4 -9.33 1.09 -4.87
N LYS A 5 -8.95 0.89 -6.13
CA LYS A 5 -9.90 0.92 -7.24
C LYS A 5 -10.58 -0.44 -7.38
N LEU A 6 -11.88 -0.49 -7.15
CA LEU A 6 -12.68 -1.69 -7.41
C LEU A 6 -13.38 -1.54 -8.75
N GLU A 7 -13.01 -2.39 -9.70
CA GLU A 7 -13.68 -2.52 -10.99
C GLU A 7 -14.48 -3.82 -11.01
N SER A 8 -15.80 -3.69 -11.11
CA SER A 8 -16.68 -4.85 -11.24
C SER A 8 -16.65 -5.34 -12.69
N GLN A 9 -16.10 -6.54 -12.90
CA GLN A 9 -16.20 -7.21 -14.19
C GLN A 9 -17.64 -7.66 -14.39
N ARG A 10 -18.25 -7.32 -15.54
CA ARG A 10 -19.57 -7.82 -15.95
C ARG A 10 -19.51 -9.33 -16.19
N GLY A 11 -19.60 -10.11 -15.12
CA GLY A 11 -19.78 -11.56 -15.11
C GLY A 11 -20.85 -11.95 -14.10
N CYS A 12 -21.34 -13.18 -14.17
CA CYS A 12 -22.46 -13.70 -13.36
C CYS A 12 -22.17 -13.82 -11.84
N TYR A 13 -21.08 -13.21 -11.37
CA TYR A 13 -20.71 -13.15 -9.96
C TYR A 13 -21.23 -11.83 -9.41
N GLU A 14 -22.18 -11.90 -8.47
CA GLU A 14 -22.70 -10.75 -7.76
C GLU A 14 -21.59 -10.17 -6.87
N GLY A 15 -20.79 -9.26 -7.44
CA GLY A 15 -19.80 -8.51 -6.69
C GLY A 15 -20.48 -7.58 -5.69
N TYR A 16 -20.00 -7.56 -4.45
CA TYR A 16 -20.51 -6.72 -3.35
C TYR A 16 -20.50 -5.21 -3.64
N VAL A 17 -19.80 -4.77 -4.68
CA VAL A 17 -19.64 -3.38 -5.06
C VAL A 17 -20.33 -3.13 -6.41
N LYS A 18 -21.42 -2.35 -6.37
CA LYS A 18 -22.11 -1.88 -7.58
C LYS A 18 -21.32 -0.77 -8.25
N GLY A 19 -20.75 -1.09 -9.42
CA GLY A 19 -20.10 -0.13 -10.31
C GLY A 19 -18.63 0.18 -9.96
N PRO A 20 -17.88 0.81 -10.89
CA PRO A 20 -16.50 1.18 -10.65
C PRO A 20 -16.44 2.30 -9.59
N ARG A 21 -15.86 2.00 -8.43
CA ARG A 21 -15.73 2.96 -7.33
C ARG A 21 -14.35 2.86 -6.70
N ALA A 22 -13.76 4.02 -6.42
CA ALA A 22 -12.52 4.12 -5.67
C ALA A 22 -12.85 4.19 -4.17
N TYR A 23 -12.09 3.43 -3.39
CA TYR A 23 -12.15 3.40 -1.94
C TYR A 23 -10.80 3.78 -1.36
N MET A 24 -10.84 4.22 -0.13
CA MET A 24 -9.70 4.57 0.69
C MET A 24 -9.58 3.52 1.78
N ALA A 25 -8.44 2.86 1.86
CA ALA A 25 -8.11 1.95 2.95
C ALA A 25 -7.16 2.65 3.94
N THR A 26 -7.55 2.66 5.21
CA THR A 26 -6.67 3.08 6.32
C THR A 26 -5.83 1.91 6.83
N ASP A 27 -4.90 2.19 7.74
CA ASP A 27 -3.98 1.18 8.30
C ASP A 27 -4.72 0.05 9.04
N ASP A 28 -5.86 0.39 9.66
CA ASP A 28 -6.79 -0.53 10.34
C ASP A 28 -7.78 -1.23 9.38
N LEU A 29 -7.53 -1.20 8.07
CA LEU A 29 -8.38 -1.78 7.01
C LEU A 29 -9.81 -1.23 6.94
N VAL A 30 -10.05 -0.03 7.48
CA VAL A 30 -11.34 0.64 7.33
C VAL A 30 -11.44 1.17 5.89
N LEU A 31 -12.46 0.71 5.17
CA LEU A 31 -12.78 1.18 3.83
C LEU A 31 -13.75 2.35 3.90
N THR A 32 -13.35 3.48 3.30
CA THR A 32 -14.22 4.64 3.11
C THR A 32 -14.26 5.02 1.63
N PRO A 33 -15.35 5.61 1.11
CA PRO A 33 -15.37 6.08 -0.27
C PRO A 33 -14.25 7.10 -0.52
N TRP A 34 -13.51 6.95 -1.61
CA TRP A 34 -12.44 7.90 -1.95
C TRP A 34 -13.02 9.19 -2.55
N SER A 35 -12.56 10.32 -2.03
CA SER A 35 -12.77 11.66 -2.57
C SER A 35 -11.52 12.50 -2.26
N PRO A 36 -11.12 13.43 -3.15
CA PRO A 36 -10.00 14.35 -2.87
C PRO A 36 -10.21 15.13 -1.56
N ILE A 37 -11.47 15.47 -1.25
CA ILE A 37 -11.83 16.20 -0.04
C ILE A 37 -11.67 15.32 1.21
N SER A 38 -12.06 14.05 1.15
CA SER A 38 -11.90 13.12 2.27
C SER A 38 -10.43 12.74 2.50
N ALA A 39 -9.65 12.62 1.42
CA ALA A 39 -8.21 12.41 1.49
C ALA A 39 -7.52 13.57 2.19
N PHE A 40 -7.83 14.81 1.79
CA PHE A 40 -7.32 16.02 2.43
C PHE A 40 -7.72 16.11 3.91
N HIS A 41 -8.97 15.80 4.23
CA HIS A 41 -9.45 15.78 5.61
C HIS A 41 -8.69 14.75 6.47
N LEU A 42 -8.41 13.56 5.93
CA LEU A 42 -7.63 12.55 6.64
C LEU A 42 -6.19 13.02 6.89
N ILE A 43 -5.53 13.62 5.90
CA ILE A 43 -4.17 14.15 6.08
C ILE A 43 -4.14 15.22 7.17
N ASN A 44 -5.14 16.12 7.18
CA ASN A 44 -5.27 17.14 8.23
C ASN A 44 -5.54 16.53 9.61
N HIS A 45 -6.36 15.48 9.70
CA HIS A 45 -6.64 14.76 10.95
C HIS A 45 -5.41 14.02 11.49
N LEU A 46 -4.53 13.52 10.61
CA LEU A 46 -3.28 12.86 10.99
C LEU A 46 -2.17 13.85 11.37
N GLU A 47 -2.44 15.17 11.32
CA GLU A 47 -1.48 16.26 11.60
C GLU A 47 -0.18 16.16 10.77
N ILE A 48 -0.24 15.53 9.60
CA ILE A 48 0.92 15.33 8.73
C ILE A 48 1.11 16.60 7.87
N PRO A 49 2.30 17.23 7.90
CA PRO A 49 2.59 18.35 7.02
C PRO A 49 2.58 17.89 5.56
N LEU A 50 1.89 18.63 4.69
CA LEU A 50 1.77 18.30 3.26
C LEU A 50 3.12 18.13 2.55
N ASN A 51 4.17 18.80 3.07
CA ASN A 51 5.52 18.73 2.53
C ASN A 51 6.22 17.37 2.76
N ASP A 52 5.69 16.54 3.66
CA ASP A 52 6.21 15.20 3.98
C ASP A 52 5.32 14.08 3.40
N LEU A 53 4.27 14.44 2.64
CA LEU A 53 3.40 13.47 2.00
C LEU A 53 4.07 12.88 0.76
N LYS A 54 4.37 11.58 0.78
CA LYS A 54 4.88 10.83 -0.37
C LYS A 54 3.80 9.90 -0.93
N GLU A 55 3.46 10.10 -2.19
CA GLU A 55 2.60 9.18 -2.93
C GLU A 55 3.41 7.98 -3.44
N LYS A 56 2.88 6.77 -3.27
CA LYS A 56 3.48 5.54 -3.80
C LYS A 56 2.41 4.65 -4.42
N LEU A 57 2.56 4.36 -5.71
CA LEU A 57 1.75 3.35 -6.39
C LEU A 57 2.31 1.96 -6.06
N VAL A 58 1.47 1.11 -5.47
CA VAL A 58 1.81 -0.27 -5.15
C VAL A 58 0.83 -1.20 -5.85
N THR A 59 1.35 -2.26 -6.45
CA THR A 59 0.51 -3.35 -7.00
C THR A 59 0.42 -4.45 -5.95
N ILE A 60 -0.80 -4.80 -5.54
CA ILE A 60 -1.05 -5.81 -4.52
C ILE A 60 -1.40 -7.13 -5.23
N GLY A 61 -0.53 -8.12 -5.10
CA GLY A 61 -0.79 -9.49 -5.54
C GLY A 61 -1.32 -10.37 -4.41
N VAL A 62 -1.43 -11.67 -4.68
CA VAL A 62 -1.93 -12.67 -3.70
C VAL A 62 -1.02 -12.78 -2.48
N LYS A 63 0.30 -12.70 -2.68
CA LYS A 63 1.30 -12.80 -1.62
C LYS A 63 1.17 -11.62 -0.64
N GLU A 64 1.02 -10.42 -1.17
CA GLU A 64 0.86 -9.17 -0.42
C GLU A 64 -0.48 -9.17 0.33
N CYS A 65 -1.56 -9.60 -0.33
CA CYS A 65 -2.86 -9.76 0.30
C CYS A 65 -2.81 -10.72 1.49
N LEU A 66 -2.11 -11.85 1.36
CA LEU A 66 -1.95 -12.80 2.46
C LEU A 66 -1.14 -12.20 3.62
N SER A 67 -0.12 -11.39 3.32
CA SER A 67 0.65 -10.67 4.34
C SER A 67 -0.21 -9.63 5.07
N ILE A 68 -1.03 -8.85 4.36
CA ILE A 68 -1.97 -7.90 4.96
C ILE A 68 -2.99 -8.64 5.84
N LEU A 69 -3.55 -9.75 5.36
CA LEU A 69 -4.50 -10.55 6.11
C LEU A 69 -3.87 -11.08 7.42
N LYS A 70 -2.66 -11.63 7.34
CA LYS A 70 -1.93 -12.05 8.55
C LYS A 70 -1.68 -10.89 9.49
N ALA A 71 -1.25 -9.74 8.98
CA ALA A 71 -1.01 -8.55 9.79
C ALA A 71 -2.29 -8.06 10.47
N SER A 72 -3.44 -8.11 9.79
CA SER A 72 -4.75 -7.72 10.35
C SER A 72 -5.21 -8.59 11.52
N LEU A 73 -4.76 -9.84 11.58
CA LEU A 73 -5.13 -10.75 12.68
C LEU A 73 -4.26 -10.55 13.92
N ILE A 74 -3.09 -9.92 13.75
CA ILE A 74 -2.05 -9.82 14.78
C ILE A 74 -1.88 -8.38 15.26
N SER A 75 -2.19 -7.40 14.43
CA SER A 75 -1.92 -5.99 14.66
C SER A 75 -3.06 -5.11 14.15
N THR A 76 -3.18 -3.92 14.73
CA THR A 76 -4.04 -2.84 14.23
C THR A 76 -3.43 -2.18 12.99
N SER A 77 -2.11 -2.22 12.84
CA SER A 77 -1.39 -1.63 11.70
C SER A 77 -1.20 -2.61 10.54
N ALA A 78 -2.32 -3.10 10.01
CA ALA A 78 -2.32 -4.18 9.02
C ALA A 78 -1.66 -3.76 7.69
N LEU A 79 -1.91 -2.53 7.25
CA LEU A 79 -1.44 -2.06 5.95
C LEU A 79 0.05 -1.75 5.97
N THR A 80 0.51 -1.10 7.02
CA THR A 80 1.92 -0.78 7.26
C THR A 80 2.72 -2.06 7.35
N ASN A 81 2.30 -3.00 8.21
CA ASN A 81 3.03 -4.27 8.40
C ASN A 81 2.92 -5.21 7.20
N GLY A 82 1.73 -5.30 6.60
CA GLY A 82 1.46 -6.16 5.45
C GLY A 82 2.15 -5.70 4.17
N LEU A 83 2.36 -4.39 4.01
CA LEU A 83 3.04 -3.78 2.87
C LEU A 83 4.45 -3.30 3.19
N CYS A 84 5.00 -3.58 4.37
CA CYS A 84 6.37 -3.19 4.73
C CYS A 84 7.36 -3.52 3.60
N GLN A 85 7.26 -4.72 3.00
CA GLN A 85 8.13 -5.19 1.91
C GLN A 85 7.98 -4.41 0.60
N LEU A 86 6.82 -3.79 0.36
CA LEU A 86 6.57 -2.96 -0.81
C LEU A 86 6.87 -1.49 -0.56
N LEU A 87 6.80 -1.04 0.70
CA LEU A 87 7.04 0.35 1.09
C LEU A 87 8.54 0.63 1.26
N THR A 88 9.33 -0.33 1.74
CA THR A 88 10.79 -0.25 1.66
C THR A 88 11.18 -0.31 0.19
N GLU A 89 11.75 0.78 -0.32
CA GLU A 89 12.54 0.71 -1.55
C GLU A 89 13.62 -0.34 -1.31
N VAL A 90 13.49 -1.52 -1.91
CA VAL A 90 14.63 -2.42 -2.06
C VAL A 90 15.58 -1.73 -3.02
N LYS A 91 16.45 -0.88 -2.47
CA LYS A 91 17.76 -0.68 -3.05
C LYS A 91 18.62 -1.86 -2.62
N GLU A 92 18.40 -3.01 -3.25
CA GLU A 92 19.46 -3.99 -3.45
C GLU A 92 19.90 -3.91 -4.92
N GLU A 93 20.92 -3.11 -5.15
CA GLU A 93 21.97 -3.36 -6.15
C GLU A 93 23.13 -2.43 -5.80
N ALA A 94 24.05 -2.97 -4.99
CA ALA A 94 25.48 -2.69 -5.04
C ALA A 94 26.16 -3.55 -3.96
N SER A 95 26.28 -4.84 -4.24
CA SER A 95 27.24 -5.72 -3.58
C SER A 95 28.66 -5.13 -3.71
N LYS A 96 29.24 -4.69 -2.59
CA LYS A 96 30.70 -4.58 -2.35
C LYS A 96 31.17 -5.98 -1.90
N LYS A 97 32.31 -6.61 -2.25
CA LYS A 97 33.54 -6.47 -3.10
C LYS A 97 34.23 -7.88 -3.08
N PRO A 98 35.31 -8.15 -3.84
CA PRO A 98 36.65 -7.94 -3.27
C PRO A 98 37.66 -7.28 -4.23
N LYS A 99 38.67 -6.64 -3.62
CA LYS A 99 39.83 -6.04 -4.27
C LYS A 99 40.71 -7.14 -4.87
N LEU A 100 41.09 -7.02 -6.14
CA LEU A 100 42.17 -7.83 -6.72
C LEU A 100 43.29 -6.92 -7.20
N THR A 101 44.26 -6.69 -6.32
CA THR A 101 45.59 -6.21 -6.71
C THR A 101 46.34 -7.39 -7.31
N ARG A 102 46.69 -7.32 -8.59
CA ARG A 102 47.80 -8.11 -9.14
C ARG A 102 48.88 -7.15 -9.60
N ARG A 103 49.95 -7.09 -8.80
CA ARG A 103 51.30 -6.72 -9.26
C ARG A 103 51.75 -7.82 -10.21
N ILE A 104 52.12 -7.49 -11.45
CA ILE A 104 53.43 -7.74 -12.06
C ILE A 104 53.65 -6.65 -13.12
#